data_AF-A0AAU7A5X9-F1
#
_entry.id   AF-A0AAU7A5X9-F1
#
_cell.length_a   1.000
_cell.length_b   1.000
_cell.length_c   1.000
_cell.angle_alpha   90.00
_cell.angle_beta   90.00
_cell.angle_gamma   90.00
#
_symmetry.space_group_name_H-M   'P 1'
#
loop_
_entity.id
_entity.type
_entity.pdbx_description
1 polymer ?
#
loop_
_entity_poly.entity_id
_entity_poly.type
_entity_poly.pdbx_seq_one_letter_code
_entity_poly.pdbx_strand_id
1 'polypeptide(L)' 'MLAAVGAGIFPSVQDAVAAMCGAGVSYHPNETDRLKYDQIYHIYKDIYPALKEHFTRLSDVTSELEQI' A
#
# COMPACT_ATOMS: atom_id res chain seq x y z
N MET A 1 -19.91 -9.09 -4.54
CA MET A 1 -20.11 -8.83 -3.10
C MET A 1 -20.99 -7.62 -2.86
N LEU A 2 -20.53 -6.38 -3.05
CA LEU A 2 -21.32 -5.17 -2.73
C LEU A 2 -22.68 -5.12 -3.43
N ALA A 3 -22.74 -5.42 -4.73
CA ALA A 3 -24.01 -5.50 -5.46
C ALA A 3 -24.94 -6.61 -4.93
N ALA A 4 -24.38 -7.72 -4.42
CA ALA A 4 -25.16 -8.82 -3.87
C ALA A 4 -25.77 -8.45 -2.50
N VAL A 5 -25.05 -7.68 -1.68
CA VAL A 5 -25.59 -7.10 -0.44
C VAL A 5 -26.67 -6.06 -0.77
N GLY A 6 -26.41 -5.15 -1.72
CA GLY A 6 -27.40 -4.15 -2.15
C GLY A 6 -28.66 -4.75 -2.78
N ALA A 7 -28.53 -5.93 -3.39
CA ALA A 7 -29.66 -6.72 -3.92
C ALA A 7 -30.34 -7.60 -2.86
N GLY A 8 -29.89 -7.57 -1.60
CA GLY A 8 -30.47 -8.36 -0.50
C GLY A 8 -30.13 -9.85 -0.52
N ILE A 9 -29.20 -10.28 -1.37
CA ILE A 9 -28.75 -11.69 -1.46
C ILE A 9 -27.94 -12.10 -0.22
N PHE A 10 -27.20 -11.15 0.37
CA PHE A 10 -26.48 -11.36 1.61
C PHE A 10 -26.93 -10.33 2.67
N PRO A 11 -27.10 -10.73 3.95
CA PRO A 11 -27.57 -9.85 5.01
C PRO A 11 -26.59 -8.72 5.36
N SER A 12 -25.29 -8.96 5.13
CA SER A 12 -24.22 -8.00 5.40
C SER A 12 -23.05 -8.15 4.43
N VAL A 13 -22.18 -7.14 4.42
CA VAL A 13 -20.91 -7.20 3.66
C VAL A 13 -20.00 -8.29 4.18
N GLN A 14 -19.97 -8.51 5.50
CA GLN A 14 -19.18 -9.54 6.15
C GLN A 14 -19.61 -10.93 5.68
N ASP A 15 -20.92 -11.19 5.58
CA ASP A 15 -21.45 -12.46 5.08
C ASP A 15 -21.12 -12.68 3.60
N ALA A 16 -21.23 -11.62 2.79
CA ALA A 16 -20.86 -11.69 1.38
C ALA A 16 -19.36 -11.95 1.18
N VAL A 17 -18.50 -11.35 2.02
CA VAL A 17 -17.04 -11.58 2.00
C VAL A 17 -16.72 -12.99 2.43
N ALA A 18 -17.30 -13.49 3.52
CA ALA A 18 -17.07 -14.85 3.99
C ALA A 18 -17.53 -15.90 2.97
N ALA A 19 -18.62 -15.64 2.23
CA ALA A 19 -19.16 -16.57 1.24
C ALA A 19 -18.43 -16.51 -0.12
N MET A 20 -17.84 -15.37 -0.49
CA MET A 20 -17.28 -15.15 -1.82
C MET A 20 -15.75 -15.02 -1.85
N CYS A 21 -15.10 -14.82 -0.71
CA CYS A 21 -13.64 -14.70 -0.60
C CYS A 21 -13.06 -15.86 0.23
N GLY A 22 -11.99 -16.46 -0.29
CA GLY A 22 -11.13 -17.35 0.49
C GLY A 22 -9.95 -16.59 1.12
N ALA A 23 -9.48 -17.06 2.27
CA ALA A 23 -8.20 -16.60 2.82
C ALA A 23 -7.03 -17.30 2.09
N GLY A 24 -6.03 -16.51 1.70
CA GLY A 24 -4.76 -17.03 1.20
C GLY A 24 -3.79 -17.38 2.34
N VAL A 25 -2.50 -17.35 2.04
CA VAL A 25 -1.44 -17.54 3.05
C VAL A 25 -1.48 -16.41 4.07
N SER A 26 -1.47 -16.75 5.36
CA SER A 26 -1.33 -15.79 6.46
C SER A 26 0.14 -15.63 6.81
N TYR A 27 0.59 -14.37 6.94
CA TYR A 27 1.93 -14.02 7.41
C TYR A 27 1.81 -13.28 8.74
N HIS A 28 2.59 -13.72 9.73
CA HIS A 28 2.62 -13.12 11.06
C HIS A 28 3.93 -12.37 11.27
N PRO A 29 3.93 -11.28 12.07
CA PRO A 29 5.17 -10.57 12.40
C PRO A 29 6.18 -11.52 13.05
N ASN A 30 7.42 -11.48 12.56
CA ASN A 30 8.54 -12.11 13.24
C ASN A 30 9.13 -11.13 14.26
N GLU A 31 8.96 -11.42 15.55
CA GLU A 31 9.44 -10.56 16.65
C GLU A 31 10.96 -10.31 16.59
N THR A 32 11.72 -11.28 16.07
CA THR A 32 13.19 -11.20 15.98
C THR A 32 13.64 -10.19 14.93
N ASP A 33 12.90 -10.06 13.83
CA ASP A 33 13.27 -9.16 12.72
C ASP A 33 12.61 -7.78 12.83
N ARG A 34 11.62 -7.61 13.72
CA ARG A 34 10.93 -6.34 13.96
C ARG A 34 11.91 -5.20 14.19
N LEU A 35 12.90 -5.39 15.07
CA LEU A 35 13.88 -4.35 15.40
C LEU A 35 14.74 -3.95 14.20
N LYS A 36 15.07 -4.90 13.31
CA LYS A 36 15.83 -4.61 12.08
C LYS A 36 14.98 -3.79 11.11
N TYR A 37 13.71 -4.16 10.95
CA TYR A 37 12.78 -3.39 10.12
C TYR A 37 12.55 -1.98 10.67
N ASP A 38 12.46 -1.81 12.00
CA ASP A 38 12.32 -0.50 12.62
C ASP A 38 13.53 0.40 12.31
N GLN A 39 14.75 -0.14 12.42
CA GLN A 39 15.98 0.57 12.06
C GLN A 39 16.00 0.98 10.58
N ILE A 40 15.65 0.06 9.68
CA ILE A 40 15.57 0.32 8.24
C ILE A 40 14.49 1.38 7.95
N TYR A 41 13.36 1.31 8.63
CA TYR A 41 12.26 2.26 8.47
C TYR A 41 12.66 3.68 8.91
N HIS A 42 13.47 3.81 9.95
CA HIS A 42 14.04 5.11 10.32
C HIS A 42 14.93 5.68 9.23
N ILE A 43 15.83 4.87 8.67
CA ILE A 43 16.69 5.29 7.56
C ILE A 43 15.85 5.70 6.34
N TYR A 44 14.81 4.93 6.01
CA TYR A 44 13.87 5.29 4.93
C TYR A 44 13.21 6.65 5.17
N LYS A 45 12.78 6.93 6.40
CA LYS A 45 12.16 8.22 6.78
C LYS A 45 13.12 9.39 6.67
N ASP A 46 14.42 9.16 6.75
CA ASP A 46 15.43 10.21 6.54
C ASP A 46 15.71 10.41 5.03
N ILE A 47 15.83 9.31 4.28
CA ILE A 47 16.15 9.33 2.85
C ILE A 47 15.02 9.94 2.02
N TYR A 48 13.77 9.53 2.26
CA TYR A 48 12.66 9.90 1.38
C TYR A 48 12.41 11.42 1.34
N PRO A 49 12.33 12.15 2.47
CA PRO A 49 12.19 13.60 2.45
C PRO A 49 13.41 14.29 1.84
N ALA A 50 14.63 13.80 2.12
CA ALA A 50 15.85 14.37 1.57
C ALA A 50 15.87 14.30 0.03
N LEU A 51 15.37 13.20 -0.54
CA LEU A 51 15.33 13.00 -2.00
C LEU A 51 14.10 13.62 -2.67
N LYS A 52 13.04 13.95 -1.93
CA LYS A 52 11.77 14.43 -2.48
C LYS A 52 11.96 15.62 -3.43
N GLU A 53 12.66 16.66 -2.98
CA GLU A 53 12.87 17.87 -3.78
C GLU A 53 13.79 17.63 -5.00
N HIS A 54 14.73 16.69 -4.89
CA HIS A 54 15.56 16.30 -6.02
C HIS A 54 14.73 15.61 -7.10
N PHE A 55 13.80 14.72 -6.70
CA PHE A 55 12.90 14.06 -7.65
C PHE A 55 11.88 15.02 -8.26
N THR A 56 11.35 16.00 -7.51
CA THR A 56 10.50 17.05 -8.07
C THR A 56 11.23 17.82 -9.16
N ARG A 57 12.43 18.33 -8.86
CA ARG A 57 13.23 19.07 -9.85
C ARG A 57 13.61 18.24 -11.06
N LEU A 58 13.94 16.96 -10.85
CA LEU A 58 14.23 16.04 -11.96
C LEU A 58 13.00 15.88 -12.85
N SER A 59 11.81 15.70 -12.26
CA SER A 59 10.55 15.58 -12.98
C SER A 59 10.26 16.81 -13.84
N ASP A 60 10.43 18.01 -13.27
CA ASP A 60 10.19 19.28 -13.96
C ASP A 60 11.09 19.38 -15.22
N VAL A 61 12.39 19.12 -15.07
CA VAL A 61 13.34 19.14 -16.20
C VAL A 61 13.00 18.09 -17.26
N THR A 62 12.64 16.87 -16.87
CA THR A 62 12.24 15.84 -17.84
C THR A 62 10.95 16.21 -18.58
N SER A 63 9.97 16.81 -17.91
CA SER A 63 8.73 17.25 -18.56
C SER A 63 8.95 18.40 -19.55
N GLU A 64 9.92 19.28 -19.30
CA GLU A 64 10.30 20.35 -20.23
C GLU A 64 10.98 19.81 -21.50
N LEU A 65 11.80 18.76 -21.37
CA LEU A 65 12.47 18.11 -22.52
C LEU A 65 11.51 17.35 -23.43
N GLU A 66 10.39 16.83 -22.90
CA GLU A 66 9.38 16.11 -23.68
C GLU A 66 8.43 17.03 -24.47
N GLN A 67 8.48 18.35 -24.24
CA GLN A 67 7.62 19.34 -24.88
C GLN A 67 8.25 20.05 -26.09
N ILE A 68 9.49 19.69 -26.45
CA ILE A 68 10.24 20.19 -27.62
C ILE A 68 10.21 19.12 -28.73
#